data_AF-A0A940V144-F1
#
_entry.id   AF-A0A940V144-F1
#
_cell.length_a   1.000
_cell.length_b   1.000
_cell.length_c   1.000
_cell.angle_alpha   90.00
_cell.angle_beta   90.00
_cell.angle_gamma   90.00
#
_symmetry.space_group_name_H-M   'P 1'
#
loop_
_entity.id
_entity.type
_entity.pdbx_description
1 polymer ?
#
loop_
_entity_poly.entity_id
_entity_poly.type
_entity_poly.pdbx_seq_one_letter_code
_entity_poly.pdbx_strand_id
1 'polypeptide(L)'
;MKEKTLIILVIICLLFTACSNADNIKDDIKVSQNTIPDNDNQSKLSDLEQPISKISFNDLKKEEYVNYISIDNYIVSTLYNTNANSEINKTISIYGKVQTSDDPQSLHDALSNRFSKITLKSGNDIVLESDEYYVNICKVYGENAFELVLNVNDLFFYNEDENIAITSVLFKQLDDYSFSLDTNNFFLGIYNELENHVKIIESPTSYIEMIEKDKNFTTSYTFLTVNENYNKNYDVYIEIPKDLKKDVEIISLDFKEDDKMKKEVEKILNFEMTLQQKQNLKVITINVIYKKLSDKIIFLKPNIKLNIAGDNQIIAPYVPLVF
;
A
#
# COMPACT_ATOMS: atom_id res chain seq x y z
N MET A 1 -12.79 -12.31 21.75
CA MET A 1 -12.69 -10.89 22.20
C MET A 1 -11.27 -10.52 22.64
N LYS A 2 -10.60 -11.28 23.53
CA LYS A 2 -9.22 -10.95 23.98
C LYS A 2 -8.14 -11.03 22.86
N GLU A 3 -8.31 -11.90 21.86
CA GLU A 3 -7.39 -12.02 20.72
C GLU A 3 -7.48 -10.89 19.69
N LYS A 4 -8.55 -10.09 19.69
CA LYS A 4 -8.73 -8.99 18.72
C LYS A 4 -7.99 -7.72 19.16
N THR A 5 -7.99 -7.44 20.46
CA THR A 5 -7.24 -6.32 21.07
C THR A 5 -5.72 -6.51 20.98
N LEU A 6 -5.27 -7.77 20.92
CA LEU A 6 -3.88 -8.22 20.76
C LEU A 6 -3.21 -7.67 19.49
N ILE A 7 -3.94 -7.65 18.38
CA ILE A 7 -3.39 -7.36 17.04
C ILE A 7 -3.10 -5.87 16.88
N ILE A 8 -4.00 -5.01 17.34
CA ILE A 8 -3.86 -3.55 17.24
C ILE A 8 -2.71 -3.04 18.13
N LEU A 9 -2.50 -3.66 19.30
CA LEU A 9 -1.43 -3.25 20.22
C LEU A 9 -0.02 -3.65 19.74
N VAL A 10 0.13 -4.81 19.10
CA VAL A 10 1.40 -5.24 18.50
C VAL A 10 1.80 -4.33 17.34
N ILE A 11 0.83 -4.01 16.48
CA ILE A 11 1.01 -3.06 15.38
C ILE A 11 1.49 -1.72 15.93
N ILE A 12 0.87 -1.20 17.00
CA ILE A 12 1.28 0.08 17.60
C ILE A 12 2.67 0.00 18.27
N CYS A 13 3.04 -1.11 18.89
CA CYS A 13 4.33 -1.25 19.58
C CYS A 13 5.52 -1.47 18.63
N LEU A 14 5.34 -2.18 17.51
CA LEU A 14 6.40 -2.40 16.52
C LEU A 14 6.63 -1.17 15.60
N LEU A 15 5.62 -0.28 15.46
CA LEU A 15 5.80 1.07 14.87
C LEU A 15 6.94 1.86 15.56
N PHE A 16 7.21 1.63 16.85
CA PHE A 16 8.24 2.37 17.60
C PHE A 16 9.63 1.74 17.58
N THR A 17 9.76 0.43 17.34
CA THR A 17 11.07 -0.26 17.36
C THR A 17 11.76 -0.29 15.99
N ALA A 18 11.01 -0.26 14.89
CA ALA A 18 11.56 -0.17 13.53
C ALA A 18 12.26 1.18 13.22
N CYS A 19 11.94 2.24 13.97
CA CYS A 19 12.63 3.53 13.90
C CYS A 19 14.10 3.48 14.36
N SER A 20 14.58 2.37 14.94
CA SER A 20 15.91 2.28 15.55
C SER A 20 16.97 1.53 14.73
N ASN A 21 16.63 0.94 13.57
CA ASN A 21 17.60 0.20 12.73
C ASN A 21 17.90 0.87 11.38
N ALA A 22 17.48 2.13 11.17
CA ALA A 22 17.91 2.93 10.01
C ALA A 22 19.31 3.55 10.17
N ASP A 23 20.03 3.24 11.26
CA ASP A 23 21.41 3.68 11.46
C ASP A 23 22.41 2.57 11.12
N ASN A 24 23.33 2.92 10.21
CA ASN A 24 24.57 2.24 9.80
C ASN A 24 24.51 1.39 8.53
N ILE A 25 24.50 2.08 7.38
CA ILE A 25 25.53 1.88 6.36
C ILE A 25 26.08 3.25 5.99
N LYS A 26 27.01 3.75 6.81
CA LYS A 26 28.04 4.68 6.34
C LYS A 26 29.14 3.82 5.77
N ASP A 27 29.41 3.94 4.47
CA ASP A 27 30.76 3.73 3.96
C ASP A 27 30.98 4.63 2.73
N ASP A 28 31.88 5.59 2.95
CA ASP A 28 32.85 6.17 2.03
C ASP A 28 32.41 6.62 0.63
N ILE A 29 31.96 7.88 0.55
CA ILE A 29 32.29 8.73 -0.59
C ILE A 29 33.05 9.96 -0.09
N LYS A 30 34.37 9.93 -0.27
CA LYS A 30 35.24 11.10 -0.15
C LYS A 30 34.81 12.14 -1.18
N VAL A 31 34.16 13.21 -0.73
CA VAL A 31 33.95 14.41 -1.54
C VAL A 31 35.25 15.21 -1.53
N SER A 32 36.05 15.07 -2.60
CA SER A 32 37.07 16.05 -2.94
C SER A 32 36.37 17.35 -3.32
N GLN A 33 36.60 18.40 -2.54
CA GLN A 33 36.32 19.77 -2.95
C GLN A 33 37.10 20.05 -4.24
N ASN A 34 36.41 20.40 -5.33
CA ASN A 34 36.78 21.52 -6.18
C ASN A 34 35.78 21.79 -7.32
N THR A 35 35.44 23.08 -7.42
CA THR A 35 35.09 23.86 -8.62
C THR A 35 33.86 23.48 -9.44
N ILE A 36 32.85 24.35 -9.27
CA ILE A 36 31.81 24.73 -10.22
C ILE A 36 32.43 25.03 -11.60
N PRO A 37 31.78 24.57 -12.68
CA PRO A 37 31.48 25.51 -13.76
C PRO A 37 30.00 25.50 -14.10
N ASP A 38 29.44 26.71 -14.15
CA ASP A 38 28.21 27.04 -14.83
C ASP A 38 28.23 26.47 -16.25
N ASN A 39 27.17 25.75 -16.64
CA ASN A 39 26.63 25.96 -17.97
C ASN A 39 25.20 25.42 -18.10
N ASP A 40 24.35 26.37 -18.47
CA ASP A 40 23.05 26.25 -19.11
C ASP A 40 22.88 24.99 -19.96
N ASN A 41 21.90 24.18 -19.59
CA ASN A 41 21.00 23.50 -20.52
C ASN A 41 19.78 22.97 -19.74
N GLN A 42 18.87 23.89 -19.40
CA GLN A 42 17.47 23.55 -19.12
C GLN A 42 16.86 22.99 -20.41
N SER A 43 16.88 21.67 -20.60
CA SER A 43 16.03 21.03 -21.60
C SER A 43 14.60 20.99 -21.07
N LYS A 44 13.81 21.94 -21.56
CA LYS A 44 12.36 22.01 -21.47
C LYS A 44 11.70 20.64 -21.70
N LEU A 45 11.15 20.05 -20.66
CA LEU A 45 9.87 19.34 -20.75
C LEU A 45 8.81 20.36 -20.30
N SER A 46 8.32 21.14 -21.25
CA SER A 46 7.19 22.04 -21.05
C SER A 46 6.32 22.00 -22.30
N ASP A 47 5.76 20.83 -22.58
CA ASP A 47 4.64 20.70 -23.51
C ASP A 47 3.34 20.77 -22.70
N LEU A 48 2.88 22.02 -22.50
CA LEU A 48 1.48 22.44 -22.40
C LEU A 48 0.54 21.68 -21.43
N GLU A 49 0.71 21.89 -20.12
CA GLU A 49 -0.44 22.06 -19.23
C GLU A 49 -0.61 23.57 -19.01
N GLN A 50 -1.72 24.16 -19.50
CA GLN A 50 -2.06 25.51 -19.08
C GLN A 50 -2.27 25.50 -17.56
N PRO A 51 -1.77 26.49 -16.80
CA PRO A 51 -1.98 26.52 -15.36
C PRO A 51 -3.46 26.74 -15.12
N ILE A 52 -4.20 25.66 -14.83
CA ILE A 52 -5.53 25.76 -14.26
C ILE A 52 -5.33 26.53 -12.95
N SER A 53 -5.91 27.73 -12.86
CA SER A 53 -5.86 28.51 -11.62
C SER A 53 -6.42 27.64 -10.50
N LYS A 54 -5.59 27.36 -9.49
CA LYS A 54 -5.99 26.60 -8.31
C LYS A 54 -7.19 27.30 -7.68
N ILE A 55 -8.35 26.65 -7.76
CA ILE A 55 -9.63 27.08 -7.18
C ILE A 55 -9.88 26.23 -5.95
N SER A 56 -10.68 26.72 -5.00
CA SER A 56 -11.15 25.88 -3.90
C SER A 56 -12.01 24.75 -4.46
N PHE A 57 -11.79 23.54 -3.97
CA PHE A 57 -12.53 22.35 -4.38
C PHE A 57 -14.01 22.44 -4.01
N ASN A 58 -14.33 23.18 -2.94
CA ASN A 58 -15.72 23.44 -2.54
C ASN A 58 -16.46 24.43 -3.45
N ASP A 59 -15.72 25.24 -4.21
CA ASP A 59 -16.29 26.24 -5.13
C ASP A 59 -16.54 25.66 -6.54
N LEU A 60 -16.05 24.45 -6.81
CA LEU A 60 -16.23 23.78 -8.09
C LEU A 60 -17.70 23.44 -8.32
N LYS A 61 -18.15 23.64 -9.56
CA LYS A 61 -19.41 23.05 -10.01
C LYS A 61 -19.25 21.55 -10.13
N LYS A 62 -20.35 20.81 -9.96
CA LYS A 62 -20.34 19.35 -9.94
C LYS A 62 -19.81 18.72 -11.23
N GLU A 63 -20.00 19.38 -12.37
CA GLU A 63 -19.49 18.92 -13.67
C GLU A 63 -17.98 19.14 -13.82
N GLU A 64 -17.39 20.02 -13.02
CA GLU A 64 -15.99 20.41 -13.12
C GLU A 64 -15.06 19.44 -12.39
N TYR A 65 -15.55 18.64 -11.43
CA TYR A 65 -14.72 17.72 -10.63
C TYR A 65 -13.83 16.78 -11.48
N VAL A 66 -14.34 16.31 -12.62
CA VAL A 66 -13.60 15.44 -13.56
C VAL A 66 -12.30 16.09 -14.06
N ASN A 67 -12.23 17.42 -14.08
CA ASN A 67 -11.06 18.17 -14.54
C ASN A 67 -10.04 18.44 -13.43
N TYR A 68 -10.42 18.26 -12.17
CA TYR A 68 -9.60 18.62 -11.00
C TYR A 68 -9.11 17.40 -10.21
N ILE A 69 -9.78 16.26 -10.34
CA ILE A 69 -9.39 14.99 -9.73
C ILE A 69 -8.64 14.15 -10.76
N SER A 70 -7.45 13.66 -10.40
CA SER A 70 -6.67 12.73 -11.23
C SER A 70 -6.26 11.51 -10.42
N ILE A 71 -6.47 10.32 -11.01
CA ILE A 71 -6.10 9.01 -10.44
C ILE A 71 -5.12 8.23 -11.35
N ASP A 72 -5.00 8.62 -12.62
CA ASP A 72 -4.22 7.95 -13.67
C ASP A 72 -2.69 8.13 -13.57
N ASN A 73 -2.29 9.14 -12.79
CA ASN A 73 -0.89 9.42 -12.46
C ASN A 73 -0.29 8.39 -11.49
N TYR A 74 -1.14 7.61 -10.82
CA TYR A 74 -0.73 6.62 -9.85
C TYR A 74 -0.76 5.22 -10.45
N ILE A 75 0.18 4.42 -10.00
CA ILE A 75 0.18 2.98 -10.21
C ILE A 75 -0.18 2.35 -8.87
N VAL A 76 -1.28 1.60 -8.82
CA VAL A 76 -1.84 1.07 -7.58
C VAL A 76 -1.98 -0.44 -7.70
N SER A 77 -1.40 -1.16 -6.75
CA SER A 77 -1.65 -2.57 -6.47
C SER A 77 -2.19 -2.67 -5.06
N THR A 78 -3.46 -3.02 -4.92
CA THR A 78 -4.12 -3.20 -3.63
C THR A 78 -4.62 -4.64 -3.48
N LEU A 79 -4.91 -5.04 -2.25
CA LEU A 79 -5.32 -6.39 -1.91
C LEU A 79 -6.54 -6.36 -0.99
N TYR A 80 -7.51 -7.23 -1.26
CA TYR A 80 -8.70 -7.42 -0.43
C TYR A 80 -8.77 -8.84 0.10
N ASN A 81 -8.93 -8.96 1.42
CA ASN A 81 -9.04 -10.24 2.11
C ASN A 81 -10.51 -10.67 2.21
N THR A 82 -10.88 -11.82 1.66
CA THR A 82 -12.26 -12.34 1.72
C THR A 82 -12.55 -13.09 3.02
N ASN A 83 -11.54 -13.45 3.83
CA ASN A 83 -11.76 -14.20 5.07
C ASN A 83 -12.58 -13.38 6.08
N ALA A 84 -13.83 -13.78 6.34
CA ALA A 84 -14.76 -13.08 7.24
C ALA A 84 -14.26 -12.95 8.70
N ASN A 85 -13.34 -13.82 9.12
CA ASN A 85 -12.80 -13.83 10.49
C ASN A 85 -11.53 -12.98 10.65
N SER A 86 -10.90 -12.56 9.55
CA SER A 86 -9.74 -11.65 9.58
C SER A 86 -10.19 -10.19 9.48
N GLU A 87 -9.54 -9.30 10.24
CA GLU A 87 -9.79 -7.84 10.21
C GLU A 87 -8.76 -7.12 9.31
N ILE A 88 -7.83 -7.85 8.68
CA ILE A 88 -6.74 -7.29 7.89
C ILE A 88 -7.17 -7.15 6.41
N ASN A 89 -6.80 -6.02 5.78
CA ASN A 89 -7.05 -5.74 4.37
C ASN A 89 -8.53 -5.94 3.96
N LYS A 90 -9.43 -5.44 4.80
CA LYS A 90 -10.89 -5.43 4.57
C LYS A 90 -11.41 -4.19 3.87
N THR A 91 -10.51 -3.32 3.43
CA THR A 91 -10.82 -2.08 2.72
C THR A 91 -9.98 -2.01 1.46
N ILE A 92 -10.43 -1.17 0.51
CA ILE A 92 -9.73 -0.92 -0.74
C ILE A 92 -9.42 0.56 -0.82
N SER A 93 -8.15 0.91 -1.00
CA SER A 93 -7.71 2.29 -1.15
C SER A 93 -7.66 2.71 -2.62
N ILE A 94 -8.30 3.83 -2.96
CA ILE A 94 -8.08 4.58 -4.21
C ILE A 94 -7.15 5.74 -3.91
N TYR A 95 -6.10 5.91 -4.71
CA TYR A 95 -5.17 7.03 -4.60
C TYR A 95 -5.37 8.02 -5.74
N GLY A 96 -5.26 9.31 -5.43
CA GLY A 96 -5.40 10.37 -6.42
C GLY A 96 -4.84 11.71 -5.96
N LYS A 97 -4.90 12.70 -6.83
CA LYS A 97 -4.58 14.10 -6.53
C LYS A 97 -5.74 15.02 -6.88
N VAL A 98 -5.82 16.13 -6.16
CA VAL A 98 -6.77 17.22 -6.47
C VAL A 98 -5.98 18.49 -6.76
N GLN A 99 -6.22 19.09 -7.92
CA GLN A 99 -5.62 20.38 -8.30
C GLN A 99 -6.32 21.56 -7.61
N THR A 100 -6.12 21.72 -6.30
CA THR A 100 -6.80 22.74 -5.49
C THR A 100 -5.83 23.75 -4.86
N SER A 101 -6.35 24.91 -4.49
CA SER A 101 -5.68 25.88 -3.60
C SER A 101 -5.88 25.55 -2.13
N ASP A 102 -6.77 24.62 -1.80
CA ASP A 102 -7.14 24.28 -0.44
C ASP A 102 -5.95 23.69 0.35
N ASP A 103 -5.93 24.01 1.64
CA ASP A 103 -5.07 23.31 2.60
C ASP A 103 -5.57 21.87 2.83
N PRO A 104 -4.74 20.99 3.42
CA PRO A 104 -5.09 19.58 3.62
C PRO A 104 -6.39 19.36 4.41
N GLN A 105 -6.70 20.17 5.42
CA GLN A 105 -7.91 20.00 6.22
C GLN A 105 -9.14 20.41 5.42
N SER A 106 -9.07 21.56 4.74
CA SER A 106 -10.17 22.01 3.87
C SER A 106 -10.47 21.01 2.76
N LEU A 107 -9.44 20.40 2.17
CA LEU A 107 -9.61 19.34 1.15
C LEU A 107 -10.21 18.05 1.74
N HIS A 108 -9.74 17.64 2.93
CA HIS A 108 -10.32 16.49 3.66
C HIS A 108 -11.82 16.69 3.85
N ASP A 109 -12.23 17.85 4.36
CA ASP A 109 -13.62 18.15 4.66
C ASP A 109 -14.47 18.24 3.39
N ALA A 110 -13.90 18.75 2.29
CA ALA A 110 -14.58 18.86 1.01
C ALA A 110 -14.88 17.51 0.34
N LEU A 111 -14.02 16.51 0.57
CA LEU A 111 -14.15 15.14 0.07
C LEU A 111 -14.95 14.23 1.01
N SER A 112 -14.91 14.50 2.32
CA SER A 112 -15.63 13.74 3.34
C SER A 112 -17.14 13.87 3.12
N ASN A 113 -17.81 12.78 2.76
CA ASN A 113 -19.24 12.73 2.40
C ASN A 113 -19.64 13.39 1.07
N ARG A 114 -18.69 13.68 0.19
CA ARG A 114 -19.00 14.21 -1.15
C ARG A 114 -19.74 13.19 -2.02
N PHE A 115 -19.36 11.93 -1.90
CA PHE A 115 -19.85 10.85 -2.74
C PHE A 115 -20.85 9.99 -1.98
N SER A 116 -22.00 9.73 -2.59
CA SER A 116 -22.98 8.76 -2.07
C SER A 116 -22.57 7.32 -2.39
N LYS A 117 -21.76 7.14 -3.44
CA LYS A 117 -21.31 5.83 -3.90
C LYS A 117 -20.05 5.96 -4.74
N ILE A 118 -19.11 5.04 -4.54
CA ILE A 118 -17.94 4.85 -5.38
C ILE A 118 -18.00 3.44 -5.96
N THR A 119 -17.79 3.32 -7.27
CA THR A 119 -17.85 2.04 -7.99
C THR A 119 -16.56 1.80 -8.75
N LEU A 120 -15.96 0.63 -8.54
CA LEU A 120 -14.78 0.17 -9.27
C LEU A 120 -15.22 -0.72 -10.43
N LYS A 121 -14.72 -0.45 -11.63
CA LYS A 121 -15.09 -1.19 -12.84
C LYS A 121 -13.89 -1.81 -13.54
N SER A 122 -14.10 -2.96 -14.15
CA SER A 122 -13.17 -3.60 -15.09
C SER A 122 -13.85 -3.71 -16.44
N GLY A 123 -13.42 -2.89 -17.39
CA GLY A 123 -14.18 -2.63 -18.61
C GLY A 123 -15.59 -2.12 -18.29
N ASN A 124 -16.60 -2.86 -18.75
CA ASN A 124 -18.00 -2.53 -18.48
C ASN A 124 -18.54 -3.15 -17.18
N ASP A 125 -17.83 -4.11 -16.62
CA ASP A 125 -18.28 -4.88 -15.47
C ASP A 125 -18.02 -4.13 -14.17
N ILE A 126 -18.96 -4.26 -13.23
CA ILE A 126 -18.79 -3.75 -11.87
C ILE A 126 -18.00 -4.80 -11.09
N VAL A 127 -16.90 -4.38 -10.49
CA VAL A 127 -16.09 -5.24 -9.61
C VAL A 127 -16.59 -5.09 -8.18
N LEU A 128 -16.78 -3.84 -7.76
CA LEU A 128 -17.08 -3.48 -6.39
C LEU A 128 -17.86 -2.16 -6.30
N GLU A 129 -18.72 -2.09 -5.29
CA GLU A 129 -19.40 -0.87 -4.89
C GLU A 129 -19.19 -0.60 -3.40
N SER A 130 -19.11 0.69 -3.07
CA SER A 130 -18.92 1.18 -1.72
C SER A 130 -19.74 2.44 -1.52
N ASP A 131 -20.61 2.47 -0.52
CA ASP A 131 -21.35 3.66 -0.07
C ASP A 131 -20.75 4.28 1.19
N GLU A 132 -19.78 3.61 1.82
CA GLU A 132 -19.02 4.08 2.97
C GLU A 132 -17.52 4.16 2.66
N TYR A 133 -16.94 5.31 2.90
CA TYR A 133 -15.50 5.50 2.73
C TYR A 133 -14.94 6.52 3.73
N TYR A 134 -13.63 6.42 3.96
CA TYR A 134 -12.86 7.40 4.72
C TYR A 134 -11.89 8.13 3.80
N VAL A 135 -11.62 9.39 4.12
CA VAL A 135 -10.68 10.23 3.38
C VAL A 135 -9.43 10.41 4.22
N ASN A 136 -8.28 10.07 3.65
CA ASN A 136 -6.99 10.53 4.17
C ASN A 136 -6.39 11.50 3.18
N ILE A 137 -5.92 12.65 3.67
CA ILE A 137 -5.11 13.56 2.87
C ILE A 137 -3.65 13.33 3.22
N CYS A 138 -2.87 12.96 2.22
CA CYS A 138 -1.46 12.70 2.37
C CYS A 138 -0.65 13.66 1.49
N LYS A 139 0.60 13.87 1.87
CA LYS A 139 1.56 14.58 1.02
C LYS A 139 2.35 13.55 0.24
N VAL A 140 2.18 13.54 -1.07
CA VAL A 140 3.02 12.74 -1.96
C VAL A 140 3.91 13.71 -2.71
N TYR A 141 5.22 13.65 -2.42
CA TYR A 141 6.23 14.56 -2.98
C TYR A 141 5.90 16.05 -2.85
N GLY A 142 5.30 16.44 -1.72
CA GLY A 142 4.94 17.83 -1.40
C GLY A 142 3.58 18.29 -1.95
N GLU A 143 2.97 17.54 -2.86
CA GLU A 143 1.63 17.82 -3.39
C GLU A 143 0.53 17.22 -2.50
N ASN A 144 -0.65 17.84 -2.50
CA ASN A 144 -1.83 17.28 -1.84
C ASN A 144 -2.34 16.09 -2.66
N ALA A 145 -2.23 14.90 -2.09
CA ALA A 145 -2.85 13.70 -2.58
C ALA A 145 -3.95 13.25 -1.61
N PHE A 146 -4.85 12.41 -2.11
CA PHE A 146 -5.86 11.77 -1.30
C PHE A 146 -5.75 10.26 -1.40
N GLU A 147 -6.19 9.60 -0.34
CA GLU A 147 -6.56 8.20 -0.30
C GLU A 147 -8.04 8.12 0.10
N LEU A 148 -8.84 7.46 -0.73
CA LEU A 148 -10.21 7.06 -0.37
C LEU A 148 -10.17 5.60 0.06
N VAL A 149 -10.38 5.35 1.34
CA VAL A 149 -10.43 4.01 1.93
C VAL A 149 -11.88 3.53 1.86
N LEU A 150 -12.17 2.65 0.92
CA LEU A 150 -13.51 2.12 0.67
C LEU A 150 -13.81 0.94 1.61
N ASN A 151 -14.95 1.00 2.30
CA ASN A 151 -15.56 -0.18 2.90
C ASN A 151 -16.21 -1.01 1.80
N VAL A 152 -15.93 -2.31 1.79
CA VAL A 152 -16.41 -3.22 0.76
C VAL A 152 -17.74 -3.83 1.20
N ASN A 153 -18.83 -3.41 0.55
CA ASN A 153 -20.16 -3.95 0.79
C ASN A 153 -20.36 -5.26 0.03
N ASP A 154 -20.11 -5.20 -1.29
CA ASP A 154 -20.34 -6.29 -2.21
C ASP A 154 -19.17 -6.40 -3.20
N LEU A 155 -18.73 -7.64 -3.44
CA LEU A 155 -17.84 -8.02 -4.53
C LEU A 155 -18.65 -8.75 -5.59
N PHE A 156 -18.79 -8.14 -6.76
CA PHE A 156 -19.63 -8.66 -7.84
C PHE A 156 -18.86 -9.59 -8.79
N PHE A 157 -17.56 -9.35 -8.94
CA PHE A 157 -16.68 -10.15 -9.79
C PHE A 157 -15.40 -10.45 -9.03
N TYR A 158 -15.13 -11.73 -8.76
CA TYR A 158 -13.83 -12.16 -8.24
C TYR A 158 -13.44 -13.53 -8.79
N ASN A 159 -12.17 -13.62 -9.16
CA ASN A 159 -11.45 -14.87 -9.36
C ASN A 159 -10.28 -14.84 -8.38
N GLU A 160 -10.18 -15.82 -7.48
CA GLU A 160 -9.17 -15.83 -6.42
C GLU A 160 -7.74 -15.97 -6.97
N ASP A 161 -7.59 -16.38 -8.24
CA ASP A 161 -6.29 -16.67 -8.85
C ASP A 161 -5.70 -15.51 -9.68
N GLU A 162 -6.43 -14.40 -9.87
CA GLU A 162 -5.99 -13.32 -10.77
C GLU A 162 -6.19 -11.92 -10.18
N ASN A 163 -5.22 -11.04 -10.44
CA ASN A 163 -5.37 -9.62 -10.17
C ASN A 163 -6.35 -9.02 -11.18
N ILE A 164 -7.37 -8.32 -10.69
CA ILE A 164 -8.37 -7.65 -11.50
C ILE A 164 -7.84 -6.26 -11.86
N ALA A 165 -7.72 -5.98 -13.15
CA ALA A 165 -7.43 -4.63 -13.62
C ALA A 165 -8.68 -3.76 -13.50
N ILE A 166 -8.61 -2.73 -12.65
CA ILE A 166 -9.62 -1.68 -12.58
C ILE A 166 -9.33 -0.70 -13.70
N THR A 167 -10.31 -0.48 -14.58
CA THR A 167 -10.19 0.38 -15.75
C THR A 167 -10.85 1.74 -15.54
N SER A 168 -11.79 1.85 -14.60
CA SER A 168 -12.39 3.13 -14.23
C SER A 168 -12.97 3.13 -12.82
N VAL A 169 -13.06 4.33 -12.26
CA VAL A 169 -13.67 4.63 -10.97
C VAL A 169 -14.82 5.61 -11.20
N LEU A 170 -16.04 5.18 -10.90
CA LEU A 170 -17.24 6.00 -11.00
C LEU A 170 -17.55 6.60 -9.63
N PHE A 171 -17.67 7.93 -9.61
CA PHE A 171 -18.03 8.71 -8.43
C PHE A 171 -19.47 9.19 -8.59
N LYS A 172 -20.36 8.76 -7.69
CA LYS A 172 -21.73 9.26 -7.59
C LYS A 172 -21.81 10.26 -6.45
N GLN A 173 -22.27 11.47 -6.74
CA GLN A 173 -22.49 12.53 -5.75
C GLN A 173 -23.81 12.33 -4.99
N LEU A 174 -24.02 13.10 -3.92
CA LEU A 174 -25.25 13.06 -3.12
C LEU A 174 -26.51 13.48 -3.91
N ASP A 175 -26.36 14.28 -4.96
CA ASP A 175 -27.46 14.78 -5.81
C ASP A 175 -27.72 13.89 -7.06
N ASP A 176 -27.25 12.65 -7.03
CA ASP A 176 -27.28 11.66 -8.11
C ASP A 176 -26.44 12.00 -9.36
N TYR A 177 -25.76 13.14 -9.43
CA TYR A 177 -24.80 13.39 -10.50
C TYR A 177 -23.63 12.41 -10.40
N SER A 178 -23.18 11.88 -11.55
CA SER A 178 -22.09 10.91 -11.60
C SER A 178 -21.04 11.31 -12.63
N PHE A 179 -19.77 11.08 -12.30
CA PHE A 179 -18.67 11.20 -13.26
C PHE A 179 -17.71 10.03 -13.08
N SER A 180 -17.01 9.66 -14.15
CA SER A 180 -16.06 8.56 -14.18
C SER A 180 -14.66 9.09 -14.44
N LEU A 181 -13.68 8.49 -13.79
CA LEU A 181 -12.27 8.67 -14.09
C LEU A 181 -11.70 7.34 -14.57
N ASP A 182 -11.05 7.36 -15.72
CA ASP A 182 -10.36 6.19 -16.24
C ASP A 182 -9.06 5.96 -15.46
N THR A 183 -8.69 4.69 -15.31
CA THR A 183 -7.42 4.26 -14.73
C THR A 183 -6.82 3.18 -15.60
N ASN A 184 -5.52 3.30 -15.86
CA ASN A 184 -4.78 2.34 -16.68
C ASN A 184 -3.79 1.51 -15.87
N ASN A 185 -3.67 1.76 -14.57
CA ASN A 185 -2.63 1.16 -13.72
C ASN A 185 -3.14 0.88 -12.30
N PHE A 186 -4.40 0.45 -12.15
CA PHE A 186 -4.95 0.05 -10.86
C PHE A 186 -5.31 -1.44 -10.90
N PHE A 187 -4.68 -2.22 -10.02
CA PHE A 187 -4.86 -3.65 -9.87
C PHE A 187 -5.37 -3.99 -8.47
N LEU A 188 -6.41 -4.83 -8.42
CA LEU A 188 -6.99 -5.38 -7.21
C LEU A 188 -6.73 -6.88 -7.17
N GLY A 189 -5.92 -7.34 -6.23
CA GLY A 189 -5.83 -8.76 -5.90
C GLY A 189 -6.85 -9.13 -4.81
N ILE A 190 -7.48 -10.29 -4.96
CA ILE A 190 -8.40 -10.83 -3.97
C ILE A 190 -7.77 -12.10 -3.41
N TYR A 191 -7.72 -12.22 -2.10
CA TYR A 191 -7.13 -13.39 -1.44
C TYR A 191 -7.92 -13.79 -0.21
N ASN A 192 -7.76 -15.05 0.20
CA ASN A 192 -8.34 -15.57 1.43
C ASN A 192 -7.21 -15.95 2.39
N GLU A 193 -7.03 -15.17 3.45
CA GLU A 193 -6.04 -15.48 4.48
C GLU A 193 -6.47 -16.70 5.29
N LEU A 194 -5.66 -17.76 5.35
CA LEU A 194 -6.00 -18.95 6.13
C LEU A 194 -5.86 -18.71 7.64
N GLU A 195 -6.85 -19.13 8.44
CA GLU A 195 -6.80 -19.06 9.91
C GLU A 195 -5.96 -20.20 10.54
N ASN A 196 -4.68 -20.31 10.19
CA ASN A 196 -3.81 -21.40 10.67
C ASN A 196 -2.66 -20.92 11.58
N HIS A 197 -2.95 -19.91 12.42
CA HIS A 197 -2.01 -19.37 13.43
C HIS A 197 -0.70 -18.79 12.87
N VAL A 198 -0.72 -18.44 11.60
CA VAL A 198 0.20 -17.56 10.89
C VAL A 198 -0.42 -16.18 10.98
N LYS A 199 0.17 -15.26 11.75
CA LYS A 199 -0.41 -13.92 11.93
C LYS A 199 0.68 -12.87 11.92
N ILE A 200 0.43 -11.84 11.12
CA ILE A 200 1.11 -10.55 10.99
C ILE A 200 2.19 -10.54 9.91
N ILE A 201 1.98 -9.71 8.87
CA ILE A 201 3.05 -9.07 8.08
C ILE A 201 3.06 -7.60 8.43
N GLU A 202 4.19 -7.13 8.95
CA GLU A 202 4.48 -5.70 8.95
C GLU A 202 5.31 -5.36 7.71
N SER A 203 4.83 -4.39 6.94
CA SER A 203 5.57 -3.65 5.92
C SER A 203 6.29 -2.48 6.60
N PRO A 204 7.32 -1.86 6.00
CA PRO A 204 7.89 -0.62 6.52
C PRO A 204 6.79 0.35 6.95
N THR A 205 7.00 0.89 8.14
CA THR A 205 6.04 1.69 8.89
C THR A 205 6.09 3.17 8.54
N SER A 206 6.96 3.53 7.59
CA SER A 206 7.16 4.87 7.06
C SER A 206 7.15 4.86 5.54
N TYR A 207 6.68 5.97 4.95
CA TYR A 207 6.91 6.27 3.54
C TYR A 207 8.40 6.13 3.24
N ILE A 208 8.74 5.43 2.15
CA ILE A 208 10.10 5.45 1.65
C ILE A 208 10.27 6.81 0.96
N GLU A 209 11.41 7.49 1.18
CA GLU A 209 11.73 8.73 0.48
C GLU A 209 11.58 8.54 -1.04
N MET A 210 11.37 9.64 -1.78
CA MET A 210 11.20 9.61 -3.23
C MET A 210 12.28 8.76 -3.91
N ILE A 211 11.87 7.63 -4.50
CA ILE A 211 12.78 6.73 -5.17
C ILE A 211 12.85 7.13 -6.62
N GLU A 212 14.03 7.58 -7.04
CA GLU A 212 14.29 7.88 -8.44
C GLU A 212 14.14 6.62 -9.29
N LYS A 213 13.76 6.81 -10.56
CA LYS A 213 13.74 5.74 -11.54
C LYS A 213 15.11 5.06 -11.64
N ASP A 214 15.07 3.76 -11.92
CA ASP A 214 16.20 2.85 -12.00
C ASP A 214 17.00 2.65 -10.71
N LYS A 215 16.54 3.18 -9.57
CA LYS A 215 17.14 2.91 -8.26
C LYS A 215 16.57 1.65 -7.64
N ASN A 216 17.47 0.95 -6.95
CA ASN A 216 17.11 -0.14 -6.07
C ASN A 216 16.74 0.41 -4.71
N PHE A 217 15.79 -0.25 -4.07
CA PHE A 217 15.44 0.01 -2.68
C PHE A 217 15.12 -1.30 -1.97
N THR A 218 15.47 -1.32 -0.69
CA THR A 218 15.28 -2.49 0.15
C THR A 218 14.12 -2.25 1.08
N THR A 219 13.27 -3.25 1.21
CA THR A 219 12.23 -3.30 2.22
C THR A 219 12.30 -4.63 2.96
N SER A 220 11.76 -4.67 4.18
CA SER A 220 11.66 -5.89 4.96
C SER A 220 10.22 -6.09 5.41
N TYR A 221 9.72 -7.31 5.21
CA TYR A 221 8.45 -7.76 5.75
C TYR A 221 8.72 -8.67 6.94
N THR A 222 8.07 -8.41 8.08
CA THR A 222 8.21 -9.26 9.27
C THR A 222 6.98 -10.12 9.44
N PHE A 223 7.20 -11.44 9.50
CA PHE A 223 6.17 -12.45 9.64
C PHE A 223 6.27 -13.19 10.98
N LEU A 224 5.13 -13.53 11.60
CA LEU A 224 5.07 -14.31 12.84
C LEU A 224 4.16 -15.54 12.74
N THR A 225 4.61 -16.67 13.28
CA THR A 225 3.77 -17.86 13.48
C THR A 225 3.97 -18.48 14.85
N VAL A 226 2.90 -19.05 15.38
CA VAL A 226 2.91 -19.90 16.58
C VAL A 226 2.45 -21.32 16.26
N ASN A 227 2.42 -21.69 14.97
CA ASN A 227 1.93 -22.99 14.52
C ASN A 227 2.90 -24.12 14.92
N GLU A 228 2.37 -25.17 15.52
CA GLU A 228 3.11 -26.35 15.97
C GLU A 228 3.67 -27.18 14.81
N ASN A 229 2.98 -27.17 13.68
CA ASN A 229 3.33 -27.90 12.46
C ASN A 229 4.20 -27.04 11.52
N TYR A 230 5.06 -26.20 12.09
CA TYR A 230 5.98 -25.33 11.35
C TYR A 230 6.88 -26.13 10.40
N ASN A 231 6.74 -25.86 9.10
CA ASN A 231 7.64 -26.36 8.08
C ASN A 231 8.95 -25.58 8.13
N LYS A 232 10.05 -26.24 8.51
CA LYS A 232 11.40 -25.64 8.53
C LYS A 232 11.99 -25.39 7.14
N ASN A 233 11.45 -26.05 6.12
CA ASN A 233 11.87 -25.91 4.72
C ASN A 233 10.79 -25.13 3.95
N TYR A 234 10.29 -24.05 4.54
CA TYR A 234 9.31 -23.20 3.89
C TYR A 234 9.98 -22.38 2.79
N ASP A 235 9.24 -22.15 1.71
CA ASP A 235 9.62 -21.22 0.66
C ASP A 235 8.80 -19.94 0.79
N VAL A 236 9.38 -18.84 0.32
CA VAL A 236 8.75 -17.53 0.25
C VAL A 236 8.77 -17.06 -1.19
N TYR A 237 7.60 -16.67 -1.69
CA TYR A 237 7.46 -16.06 -3.01
C TYR A 237 6.74 -14.73 -2.88
N ILE A 238 7.18 -13.73 -3.63
CA ILE A 238 6.50 -12.45 -3.72
C ILE A 238 6.02 -12.27 -5.15
N GLU A 239 4.73 -12.01 -5.26
CA GLU A 239 4.05 -11.79 -6.53
C GLU A 239 3.58 -10.34 -6.65
N ILE A 240 3.97 -9.74 -7.76
CA ILE A 240 3.45 -8.47 -8.23
C ILE A 240 2.57 -8.71 -9.46
N PRO A 241 1.47 -7.94 -9.67
CA PRO A 241 0.63 -8.06 -10.85
C PRO A 241 1.47 -8.04 -12.12
N LYS A 242 1.15 -8.90 -13.10
CA LYS A 242 1.96 -9.06 -14.31
C LYS A 242 2.16 -7.75 -15.05
N ASP A 243 1.11 -6.94 -15.15
CA ASP A 243 1.14 -5.65 -15.85
C ASP A 243 1.90 -4.56 -15.08
N LEU A 244 2.16 -4.78 -13.77
CA LEU A 244 3.00 -3.93 -12.94
C LEU A 244 4.50 -4.21 -13.14
N LYS A 245 4.88 -5.36 -13.69
CA LYS A 245 6.29 -5.75 -13.87
C LYS A 245 7.07 -4.83 -14.81
N LYS A 246 6.37 -4.03 -15.62
CA LYS A 246 6.98 -2.98 -16.45
C LYS A 246 7.43 -1.75 -15.64
N ASP A 247 6.86 -1.56 -14.44
CA ASP A 247 7.07 -0.40 -13.58
C ASP A 247 7.87 -0.74 -12.30
N VAL A 248 7.83 -1.99 -11.85
CA VAL A 248 8.55 -2.49 -10.67
C VAL A 248 9.13 -3.87 -10.96
N GLU A 249 10.38 -4.09 -10.56
CA GLU A 249 11.06 -5.38 -10.62
C GLU A 249 11.49 -5.83 -9.22
N ILE A 250 11.42 -7.14 -8.96
CA ILE A 250 12.03 -7.77 -7.78
C ILE A 250 13.42 -8.23 -8.18
N ILE A 251 14.46 -7.61 -7.62
CA ILE A 251 15.87 -7.91 -7.91
C ILE A 251 16.35 -9.09 -7.09
N SER A 252 15.99 -9.12 -5.81
CA SER A 252 16.36 -10.21 -4.91
C SER A 252 15.38 -10.35 -3.76
N LEU A 253 15.29 -11.57 -3.25
CA LEU A 253 14.51 -11.92 -2.09
C LEU A 253 15.36 -12.83 -1.19
N ASP A 254 15.49 -12.45 0.07
CA ASP A 254 16.18 -13.21 1.11
C ASP A 254 15.29 -13.28 2.34
N PHE A 255 15.30 -14.40 3.05
CA PHE A 255 14.50 -14.56 4.25
C PHE A 255 15.19 -15.43 5.27
N LYS A 256 14.98 -15.10 6.54
CA LYS A 256 15.58 -15.83 7.67
C LYS A 256 14.72 -15.72 8.92
N GLU A 257 14.85 -16.71 9.80
CA GLU A 257 14.37 -16.56 11.18
C GLU A 257 15.14 -15.43 11.88
N ASP A 258 14.42 -14.57 12.60
CA ASP A 258 14.97 -13.40 13.29
C ASP A 258 14.83 -13.55 14.82
N ASP A 259 15.86 -14.12 15.43
CA ASP A 259 15.92 -14.33 16.88
C ASP A 259 15.92 -13.02 17.69
N LYS A 260 16.42 -11.92 17.10
CA LYS A 260 16.43 -10.62 17.78
C LYS A 260 15.00 -10.06 17.82
N MET A 261 14.31 -10.05 16.68
CA MET A 261 12.93 -9.60 16.60
C MET A 261 12.00 -10.51 17.42
N LYS A 262 12.23 -11.83 17.40
CA LYS A 262 11.51 -12.77 18.27
C LYS A 262 11.56 -12.36 19.74
N LYS A 263 12.73 -12.01 20.27
CA LYS A 263 12.86 -11.56 21.67
C LYS A 263 12.10 -10.27 21.95
N GLU A 264 12.07 -9.34 21.00
CA GLU A 264 11.32 -8.09 21.14
C GLU A 264 9.81 -8.35 21.12
N VAL A 265 9.33 -9.19 20.20
CA VAL A 265 7.94 -9.63 20.16
C VAL A 265 7.54 -10.32 21.46
N GLU A 266 8.36 -11.25 21.97
CA GLU A 266 8.09 -11.95 23.24
C GLU A 266 7.99 -10.98 24.42
N LYS A 267 8.79 -9.90 24.44
CA LYS A 267 8.69 -8.85 25.47
C LYS A 267 7.38 -8.08 25.35
N ILE A 268 7.04 -7.63 24.15
CA ILE A 268 5.83 -6.84 23.87
C ILE A 268 4.58 -7.66 24.22
N LEU A 269 4.56 -8.93 23.81
CA LEU A 269 3.42 -9.84 23.94
C LEU A 269 3.44 -10.73 25.19
N ASN A 270 4.32 -10.45 26.16
CA ASN A 270 4.61 -11.39 27.24
C ASN A 270 3.37 -11.81 28.05
N PHE A 271 2.39 -10.92 28.23
CA PHE A 271 1.18 -11.23 29.02
C PHE A 271 0.04 -11.81 28.19
N GLU A 272 0.18 -11.83 26.87
CA GLU A 272 -0.92 -12.14 25.96
C GLU A 272 -0.76 -13.50 25.27
N MET A 273 0.45 -14.06 25.28
CA MET A 273 0.72 -15.39 24.75
C MET A 273 0.72 -16.47 25.84
N THR A 274 0.12 -17.63 25.53
CA THR A 274 0.26 -18.84 26.35
C THR A 274 1.69 -19.34 26.32
N LEU A 275 2.06 -20.21 27.28
CA LEU A 275 3.39 -20.81 27.32
C LEU A 275 3.71 -21.60 26.04
N GLN A 276 2.71 -22.32 25.50
CA GLN A 276 2.81 -23.09 24.26
C GLN A 276 3.06 -22.17 23.06
N GLN A 277 2.34 -21.04 22.97
CA GLN A 277 2.56 -20.04 21.92
C GLN A 277 3.96 -19.43 21.99
N LYS A 278 4.49 -19.14 23.20
CA LYS A 278 5.87 -18.66 23.37
C LYS A 278 6.90 -19.68 22.87
N GLN A 279 6.71 -20.95 23.19
CA GLN A 279 7.62 -22.02 22.76
C GLN A 279 7.63 -22.18 21.24
N ASN A 280 6.46 -22.05 20.60
CA ASN A 280 6.30 -22.23 19.17
C ASN A 280 6.49 -20.96 18.35
N LEU A 281 6.69 -19.80 18.99
CA LEU A 281 6.84 -18.54 18.26
C LEU A 281 8.05 -18.59 17.32
N LYS A 282 7.79 -18.31 16.06
CA LYS A 282 8.77 -18.05 15.01
C LYS A 282 8.53 -16.66 14.45
N VAL A 283 9.63 -15.94 14.25
CA VAL A 283 9.63 -14.66 13.58
C VAL A 283 10.55 -14.77 12.38
N ILE A 284 10.06 -14.40 11.22
CA ILE A 284 10.77 -14.49 9.94
C ILE A 284 10.80 -13.11 9.33
N THR A 285 11.99 -12.64 8.96
CA THR A 285 12.17 -11.39 8.24
C THR A 285 12.45 -11.72 6.78
N ILE A 286 11.61 -11.18 5.87
CA ILE A 286 11.73 -11.31 4.43
C ILE A 286 12.25 -9.98 3.89
N ASN A 287 13.50 -9.95 3.46
CA ASN A 287 14.12 -8.80 2.81
C ASN A 287 13.93 -8.88 1.31
N VAL A 288 13.50 -7.76 0.72
CA VAL A 288 13.20 -7.68 -0.71
C VAL A 288 13.89 -6.45 -1.26
N ILE A 289 14.66 -6.63 -2.32
CA ILE A 289 15.20 -5.54 -3.10
C ILE A 289 14.32 -5.37 -4.33
N TYR A 290 13.66 -4.23 -4.41
CA TYR A 290 12.90 -3.82 -5.58
C TYR A 290 13.70 -2.83 -6.39
N LYS A 291 13.45 -2.78 -7.71
CA LYS A 291 13.91 -1.73 -8.59
C LYS A 291 12.69 -1.01 -9.18
N LYS A 292 12.67 0.32 -9.05
CA LYS A 292 11.66 1.15 -9.70
C LYS A 292 12.05 1.38 -11.16
N LEU A 293 11.16 1.07 -12.10
CA LEU A 293 11.40 1.21 -13.54
C LEU A 293 10.61 2.38 -14.17
N SER A 294 9.68 2.94 -13.41
CA SER A 294 8.76 4.00 -13.85
C SER A 294 9.10 5.34 -13.20
N ASP A 295 8.69 6.43 -13.84
CA ASP A 295 8.71 7.78 -13.26
C ASP A 295 7.43 8.07 -12.44
N LYS A 296 6.42 7.19 -12.52
CA LYS A 296 5.16 7.34 -11.79
C LYS A 296 5.33 7.04 -10.30
N ILE A 297 4.36 7.51 -9.51
CA ILE A 297 4.20 7.14 -8.11
C ILE A 297 3.54 5.77 -8.03
N ILE A 298 4.10 4.88 -7.22
CA ILE A 298 3.66 3.49 -7.09
C ILE A 298 3.21 3.22 -5.66
N PHE A 299 1.97 2.77 -5.51
CA PHE A 299 1.41 2.20 -4.30
C PHE A 299 1.35 0.69 -4.46
N LEU A 300 2.23 -0.05 -3.79
CA LEU A 300 2.37 -1.50 -3.97
C LEU A 300 2.06 -2.28 -2.69
N LYS A 301 0.96 -3.02 -2.70
CA LYS A 301 0.74 -4.20 -1.84
C LYS A 301 0.99 -5.47 -2.67
N PRO A 302 2.14 -6.16 -2.47
CA PRO A 302 2.41 -7.42 -3.15
C PRO A 302 1.74 -8.59 -2.42
N ASN A 303 1.45 -9.67 -3.16
CA ASN A 303 1.04 -10.94 -2.59
C ASN A 303 2.27 -11.69 -2.09
N ILE A 304 2.30 -12.05 -0.81
CA ILE A 304 3.37 -12.83 -0.21
C ILE A 304 2.85 -14.26 0.00
N LYS A 305 3.38 -15.19 -0.80
CA LYS A 305 3.06 -16.61 -0.75
C LYS A 305 4.06 -17.35 0.12
N LEU A 306 3.56 -18.12 1.09
CA LEU A 306 4.35 -18.83 2.08
C LEU A 306 3.86 -20.27 2.24
N ASN A 307 4.75 -21.24 2.45
CA ASN A 307 4.39 -22.61 2.81
C ASN A 307 4.92 -23.01 4.20
N ILE A 308 4.38 -22.34 5.23
CA ILE A 308 4.90 -22.43 6.61
C ILE A 308 4.16 -23.48 7.44
N ALA A 309 2.91 -23.81 7.12
CA ALA A 309 2.12 -24.81 7.86
C ALA A 309 1.83 -26.08 7.04
N GLY A 310 2.56 -26.32 5.94
CA GLY A 310 2.31 -27.42 5.01
C GLY A 310 1.29 -27.11 3.92
N ASP A 311 0.67 -25.92 3.97
CA ASP A 311 -0.24 -25.39 2.96
C ASP A 311 0.31 -24.07 2.40
N ASN A 312 0.04 -23.82 1.12
CA ASN A 312 0.30 -22.51 0.49
C ASN A 312 -0.65 -21.47 1.09
N GLN A 313 -0.07 -20.43 1.67
CA GLN A 313 -0.78 -19.30 2.26
C GLN A 313 -0.47 -18.05 1.46
N ILE A 314 -1.48 -17.20 1.28
CA ILE A 314 -1.29 -15.84 0.77
C ILE A 314 -1.53 -14.90 1.93
N ILE A 315 -0.55 -14.05 2.17
CA ILE A 315 -0.64 -12.96 3.12
C ILE A 315 -0.14 -11.67 2.46
N ALA A 316 -0.58 -10.53 3.00
CA ALA A 316 -0.37 -9.23 2.39
C ALA A 316 0.03 -8.21 3.45
N PRO A 317 0.87 -7.22 3.12
CA PRO A 317 1.18 -6.15 4.05
C PRO A 317 -0.05 -5.27 4.30
N TYR A 318 -0.11 -4.71 5.51
CA TYR A 318 -1.19 -3.81 5.93
C TYR A 318 -1.12 -2.45 5.21
N VAL A 319 0.08 -1.89 5.13
CA VAL A 319 0.36 -0.60 4.49
C VAL A 319 1.02 -0.87 3.12
N PRO A 320 0.61 -0.17 2.05
CA PRO A 320 1.32 -0.26 0.77
C PRO A 320 2.73 0.32 0.90
N LEU A 321 3.66 -0.24 0.13
CA LEU A 321 4.90 0.47 -0.19
C LEU A 321 4.56 1.67 -1.07
N VAL A 322 5.21 2.81 -0.81
CA VAL A 322 5.05 4.03 -1.62
C VAL A 322 6.42 4.46 -2.11
N PHE A 323 6.58 4.58 -3.43
CA PHE A 323 7.85 4.99 -4.05
C PHE A 323 7.71 5.46 -5.50
#